data_AF-A0A529MD74-F1
#
_entry.id   AF-A0A529MD74-F1
#
_cell.length_a   1.000
_cell.length_b   1.000
_cell.length_c   1.000
_cell.angle_alpha   90.00
_cell.angle_beta   90.00
_cell.angle_gamma   90.00
#
_symmetry.space_group_name_H-M   'P 1'
#
loop_
_entity.id
_entity.type
_entity.pdbx_description
1 polymer ?
#
loop_
_entity_poly.entity_id
_entity_poly.type
_entity_poly.pdbx_seq_one_letter_code
_entity_poly.pdbx_strand_id
1 'polypeptide(L)' 'DEVATETLSRHTDAFGNDPVLRNSLEVGGEYMFRMRGEAHMWSPDAVATLQHAVRQGSWDTFKDYSAQID' A
#
# COMPACT_ATOMS: atom_id res chain seq x y z
N ASP A 1 -16.95 -17.48 -0.76
CA ASP A 1 -15.90 -17.74 -1.79
C ASP A 1 -14.61 -16.95 -1.56
N GLU A 2 -14.69 -15.72 -1.05
CA GLU A 2 -13.53 -14.87 -0.74
C GLU A 2 -12.50 -15.54 0.20
N VAL A 3 -12.94 -16.00 1.38
CA VAL A 3 -12.07 -16.68 2.36
C VAL A 3 -11.38 -17.91 1.77
N ALA A 4 -12.09 -18.68 0.94
CA ALA A 4 -11.54 -19.88 0.31
C ALA A 4 -10.44 -19.51 -0.72
N THR A 5 -10.66 -18.45 -1.49
CA THR A 5 -9.71 -17.94 -2.49
C THR A 5 -8.45 -17.40 -1.82
N GLU A 6 -8.62 -16.59 -0.78
CA GLU A 6 -7.52 -16.05 0.01
C GLU A 6 -6.70 -17.17 0.66
N THR A 7 -7.38 -18.17 1.24
CA THR A 7 -6.72 -19.33 1.85
C THR A 7 -5.89 -20.11 0.84
N LEU A 8 -6.40 -20.29 -0.39
CA LEU A 8 -5.69 -20.98 -1.46
C LEU A 8 -4.47 -20.18 -1.95
N SER A 9 -4.58 -18.85 -2.04
CA SER A 9 -3.45 -17.97 -2.38
C SER A 9 -2.33 -18.11 -1.35
N ARG A 10 -2.65 -17.88 -0.07
CA ARG A 10 -1.68 -17.99 1.03
C ARG A 10 -1.01 -19.37 1.08
N HIS A 11 -1.75 -20.45 0.82
CA HIS A 11 -1.19 -21.79 0.71
C HIS A 11 -0.22 -21.91 -0.48
N THR A 12 -0.57 -21.36 -1.63
CA THR A 12 0.30 -21.39 -2.83
C THR A 12 1.60 -20.63 -2.60
N ASP A 13 1.55 -19.50 -1.90
CA ASP A 13 2.73 -18.70 -1.59
C ASP A 13 3.66 -19.41 -0.59
N ALA A 14 3.08 -20.08 0.41
CA ALA A 14 3.83 -20.82 1.44
C ALA A 14 4.48 -22.11 0.92
N PHE A 15 3.83 -22.82 -0.02
CA PHE A 15 4.31 -24.10 -0.56
C PHE A 15 4.84 -24.00 -2.00
N GLY A 16 4.89 -22.78 -2.55
CA GLY A 16 5.39 -22.51 -3.89
C GLY A 16 6.91 -22.58 -4.01
N ASN A 17 7.40 -22.43 -5.23
CA ASN A 17 8.83 -22.46 -5.53
C ASN A 17 9.47 -21.08 -5.59
N ASP A 18 8.83 -20.04 -5.05
CA ASP A 18 9.40 -18.69 -5.03
C ASP A 18 10.73 -18.70 -4.23
N PRO A 19 11.87 -18.38 -4.86
CA PRO A 19 13.18 -18.42 -4.19
C PRO A 19 13.33 -17.36 -3.10
N VAL A 20 12.57 -16.26 -3.16
CA VAL A 20 12.55 -15.20 -2.15
C VAL A 20 11.72 -15.66 -0.95
N LEU A 21 10.49 -16.14 -1.19
CA LEU A 21 9.61 -16.57 -0.09
C LEU A 21 10.05 -17.88 0.59
N ARG A 22 10.88 -18.69 -0.09
CA ARG A 22 11.47 -19.90 0.49
C ARG A 22 12.27 -19.65 1.77
N ASN A 23 12.92 -18.50 1.88
CA ASN A 23 13.78 -18.16 3.03
C ASN A 23 13.40 -16.85 3.72
N SER A 24 12.34 -16.17 3.26
CA SER A 24 11.91 -14.90 3.83
C SER A 24 10.39 -14.75 3.77
N LEU A 25 9.82 -14.01 4.71
CA LEU A 25 8.42 -13.63 4.65
C LEU A 25 8.24 -12.50 3.64
N GLU A 26 7.00 -12.33 3.18
CA GLU A 26 6.62 -11.15 2.42
C GLU A 26 6.92 -9.86 3.20
N VAL A 27 7.08 -8.78 2.45
CA VAL A 27 7.36 -7.44 3.00
C VAL A 27 6.28 -7.03 4.00
N GLY A 28 5.02 -7.44 3.79
CA GLY A 28 3.88 -7.00 4.59
C GLY A 28 3.72 -5.49 4.55
N GLY A 29 3.06 -4.93 5.56
CA GLY A 29 2.81 -3.49 5.62
C GLY A 29 1.59 -3.11 6.42
N GLU A 30 0.82 -4.05 6.96
CA GLU A 30 -0.45 -3.78 7.66
C GLU A 30 -0.33 -2.66 8.73
N TYR A 31 0.75 -2.65 9.52
CA TYR A 31 0.94 -1.66 10.58
C TYR A 31 1.61 -0.35 10.14
N MET A 32 2.41 -0.38 9.08
CA MET A 32 3.17 0.78 8.60
C MET A 32 3.39 0.72 7.10
N PHE A 33 3.24 1.85 6.42
CA PHE A 33 3.47 1.96 4.98
C PHE A 33 4.85 1.43 4.58
N ARG A 34 4.86 0.63 3.51
CA ARG A 34 6.07 0.19 2.79
C ARG A 34 5.82 0.35 1.29
N MET A 35 6.84 0.75 0.52
CA MET A 35 6.71 0.99 -0.93
C MET A 35 6.19 -0.20 -1.76
N ARG A 36 6.33 -1.43 -1.26
CA ARG A 36 5.79 -2.67 -1.86
C ARG A 36 4.92 -3.45 -0.88
N GLY A 37 4.37 -2.75 0.10
CA GLY A 37 3.48 -3.33 1.10
C GLY A 37 2.02 -3.06 0.77
N GLU A 38 1.19 -3.23 1.80
CA GLU A 38 -0.23 -2.91 1.74
C GLU A 38 -0.50 -1.45 1.33
N ALA A 39 -1.70 -1.23 0.77
CA ALA A 39 -2.18 0.12 0.50
C ALA A 39 -2.52 0.83 1.82
N HIS A 40 -2.05 2.06 1.99
CA HIS A 40 -2.31 2.88 3.17
C HIS A 40 -2.99 4.18 2.77
N MET A 41 -3.95 4.61 3.58
CA MET A 41 -4.55 5.95 3.46
C MET A 41 -3.50 7.07 3.56
N TRP A 42 -2.41 6.84 4.31
CA TRP A 42 -1.30 7.80 4.44
C TRP A 42 -0.05 7.25 3.75
N SER A 43 0.13 7.59 2.47
CA SER A 43 1.36 7.34 1.73
C SER A 43 2.29 8.57 1.73
N PRO A 44 3.61 8.41 1.50
CA PRO A 44 4.52 9.54 1.35
C PRO A 44 4.08 10.54 0.28
N ASP A 45 3.54 10.06 -0.83
CA ASP A 45 3.07 10.89 -1.94
C ASP A 45 1.81 11.69 -1.56
N ALA A 46 0.84 11.06 -0.88
CA ALA A 46 -0.35 11.75 -0.38
C ALA A 46 0.03 12.84 0.65
N VAL A 47 0.94 12.50 1.58
CA VAL A 47 1.45 13.46 2.57
C VAL A 47 2.21 14.60 1.90
N ALA A 48 3.06 14.31 0.91
CA ALA A 48 3.81 15.33 0.18
C ALA A 48 2.88 16.27 -0.59
N THR A 49 1.87 15.73 -1.27
CA THR A 49 0.87 16.52 -2.02
C THR A 49 0.07 17.43 -1.09
N LEU A 50 -0.39 16.91 0.06
CA LEU A 50 -1.08 17.72 1.06
C LEU A 50 -0.18 18.83 1.63
N GLN A 51 1.06 18.49 1.99
CA GLN A 51 2.03 19.49 2.48
C GLN A 51 2.28 20.59 1.45
N HIS A 52 2.34 20.24 0.16
CA HIS A 52 2.52 21.20 -0.91
C HIS A 52 1.32 22.14 -1.04
N ALA A 53 0.11 21.57 -1.05
CA ALA A 53 -1.14 22.33 -1.13
C ALA A 53 -1.25 23.35 0.01
N VAL A 54 -1.00 22.93 1.25
CA VAL A 54 -1.11 23.80 2.43
C VAL A 54 -0.03 24.89 2.43
N ARG A 55 1.23 24.56 2.08
CA ARG A 55 2.32 25.55 2.06
C ARG A 55 2.13 26.62 0.99
N GLN A 56 1.48 26.28 -0.13
CA GLN A 56 1.24 27.20 -1.24
C GLN A 56 -0.14 27.88 -1.19
N GLY A 57 -1.05 27.39 -0.34
CA GLY A 57 -2.47 27.81 -0.38
C GLY A 57 -3.16 27.41 -1.69
N SER A 58 -2.70 26.34 -2.34
CA SER A 58 -3.19 25.90 -3.65
C SER A 58 -4.38 24.96 -3.49
N TRP A 59 -5.56 25.43 -3.89
CA TRP A 59 -6.77 24.61 -3.94
C TRP A 59 -6.69 23.50 -5.00
N ASP A 60 -6.01 23.77 -6.12
CA ASP A 60 -5.86 22.77 -7.18
C ASP A 60 -5.04 21.57 -6.70
N THR A 61 -3.91 21.82 -6.04
CA THR A 61 -3.09 20.74 -5.45
C THR A 61 -3.81 20.02 -4.31
N PHE A 62 -4.72 20.70 -3.59
CA PHE A 62 -5.55 20.03 -2.59
C PHE A 62 -6.56 19.06 -3.22
N LYS A 63 -7.18 19.42 -4.36
CA LYS A 63 -8.05 18.50 -5.11
C LYS A 63 -7.28 17.27 -5.60
N ASP A 64 -6.04 17.45 -6.05
CA ASP A 64 -5.17 16.32 -6.45
C ASP A 64 -4.89 15.39 -5.27
N TYR A 65 -4.68 15.93 -4.06
CA TYR A 65 -4.58 15.13 -2.84
C TYR A 65 -5.89 14.39 -2.53
N SER A 66 -7.03 15.08 -2.57
CA SER A 66 -8.33 14.45 -2.29
C SER A 66 -8.62 13.29 -3.23
N ALA A 67 -8.35 13.45 -4.54
CA ALA A 67 -8.52 12.39 -5.53
C ALA A 67 -7.57 11.19 -5.35
N GLN A 68 -6.45 11.34 -4.64
CA GLN A 68 -5.56 10.22 -4.30
C GLN A 68 -6.06 9.41 -3.09
N ILE A 69 -6.93 9.99 -2.30
CA ILE A 69 -7.42 9.45 -1.02
C ILE A 69 -8.86 8.91 -1.13
N ASP A 70 -9.64 9.46 -2.05
CA ASP A 70 -10.99 8.97 -2.41
C ASP A 70 -10.94 7.61 -3.12
#